data_AF-A0A2R6XC46-F1
#
_entry.id   AF-A0A2R6XC46-F1
#
_cell.length_a   1.000
_cell.length_b   1.000
_cell.length_c   1.000
_cell.angle_alpha   90.00
_cell.angle_beta   90.00
_cell.angle_gamma   90.00
#
_symmetry.space_group_name_H-M   'P 1'
#
loop_
_entity.id
_entity.type
_entity.pdbx_description
1 polymer ?
#
loop_
_entity_poly.entity_id
_entity_poly.type
_entity_poly.pdbx_seq_one_letter_code
_entity_poly.pdbx_strand_id
1 'polypeptide(L)'
;MERGQASAIASPGEVTDLLCEFLEVAVTLLLSIRKLYPAEIFERRRHLNVPVQWIRHAELRDHIHSALTSLHSWIQQGIVEKVAVVFFDSNQTPVERFVFKLNVNQNFAASLPVNDIEYSLRTFLIKLSVSEPLLRPLPQVSEDDRVLL
;
A
#
# COMPACT_ATOMS: atom_id res chain seq x y z
N MET A 1 13.80 12.27 33.33
CA MET A 1 12.50 11.67 33.66
C MET A 1 11.85 11.26 32.36
N GLU A 2 12.11 10.02 31.96
CA GLU A 2 11.57 9.41 30.75
C GLU A 2 10.07 9.21 30.94
N ARG A 3 9.26 9.94 30.17
CA ARG A 3 7.84 9.65 30.04
C ARG A 3 7.74 8.30 29.35
N GLY A 4 7.51 7.24 30.14
CA GLY A 4 7.08 5.95 29.63
C GLY A 4 5.83 6.18 28.79
N GLN A 5 5.99 6.13 27.47
CA GLN A 5 4.86 6.02 26.56
C GLN A 5 4.23 4.67 26.85
N ALA A 6 3.16 4.66 27.63
CA ALA A 6 2.26 3.53 27.70
C ALA A 6 1.80 3.28 26.26
N SER A 7 2.28 2.19 25.65
CA SER A 7 1.88 1.88 24.30
C SER A 7 0.39 1.58 24.33
N ALA A 8 -0.40 2.43 23.67
CA ALA A 8 -1.81 2.19 23.51
C ALA A 8 -2.00 0.85 22.80
N ILE A 9 -2.84 0.00 23.38
CA ILE A 9 -3.30 -1.22 22.73
C ILE A 9 -4.20 -0.79 21.59
N ALA A 10 -3.93 -1.28 20.39
CA ALA A 10 -4.69 -0.90 19.21
C ALA A 10 -6.15 -1.38 19.32
N SER A 11 -7.11 -0.49 19.10
CA SER A 11 -8.48 -0.91 18.87
C SER A 11 -8.60 -1.57 17.48
N PRO A 12 -9.60 -2.44 17.26
CA PRO A 12 -9.82 -3.03 15.93
C PRO A 12 -10.02 -1.99 14.81
N GLY A 13 -10.60 -0.82 15.15
CA GLY A 13 -10.73 0.30 14.24
C GLY A 13 -9.39 0.89 13.83
N GLU A 14 -8.53 1.20 14.80
CA GLU A 14 -7.18 1.74 14.54
C GLU A 14 -6.31 0.76 13.73
N VAL A 15 -6.42 -0.55 13.97
CA VAL A 15 -5.70 -1.55 13.15
C VAL A 15 -6.19 -1.52 11.71
N THR A 16 -7.49 -1.32 11.49
CA THR A 16 -8.07 -1.22 10.15
C THR A 16 -7.60 0.05 9.46
N ASP A 17 -7.58 1.19 10.16
CA ASP A 17 -7.08 2.47 9.65
C ASP A 17 -5.62 2.36 9.23
N LEU A 18 -4.76 1.79 10.09
CA LEU A 18 -3.34 1.58 9.80
C LEU A 18 -3.12 0.64 8.61
N LEU A 19 -3.93 -0.42 8.47
CA LEU A 19 -3.87 -1.33 7.33
C LEU A 19 -4.28 -0.64 6.03
N CYS A 20 -5.34 0.17 6.05
CA CYS A 20 -5.77 0.96 4.91
C CYS A 20 -4.70 1.97 4.49
N GLU A 21 -4.12 2.71 5.44
CA GLU A 21 -3.00 3.62 5.17
C GLU A 21 -1.79 2.89 4.59
N PHE A 22 -1.44 1.73 5.16
CA PHE A 22 -0.36 0.89 4.65
C PHE A 22 -0.63 0.43 3.22
N LEU A 23 -1.84 -0.01 2.91
CA LEU A 23 -2.22 -0.42 1.56
C LEU A 23 -2.14 0.75 0.56
N GLU A 24 -2.51 1.96 0.96
CA GLU A 24 -2.37 3.17 0.13
C GLU A 24 -0.91 3.43 -0.25
N VAL A 25 -0.04 3.40 0.76
CA VAL A 25 1.40 3.59 0.57
C VAL A 25 2.00 2.43 -0.23
N ALA A 26 1.59 1.19 0.03
CA ALA A 26 2.08 0.01 -0.68
C ALA A 26 1.70 0.03 -2.17
N VAL A 27 0.45 0.37 -2.50
CA VAL A 27 0.00 0.52 -3.89
C VAL A 27 0.80 1.62 -4.59
N THR A 28 0.94 2.78 -3.95
CA THR A 28 1.72 3.90 -4.50
C THR A 28 3.18 3.53 -4.74
N LEU A 29 3.78 2.80 -3.78
CA LEU A 29 5.14 2.29 -3.90
C LEU A 29 5.27 1.28 -5.06
N LEU A 30 4.31 0.37 -5.22
CA LEU A 30 4.29 -0.57 -6.35
C LEU A 30 4.21 0.18 -7.68
N LEU A 31 3.34 1.19 -7.81
CA LEU A 31 3.24 2.02 -9.01
C LEU A 31 4.58 2.70 -9.35
N SER A 32 5.27 3.20 -8.33
CA SER A 32 6.59 3.83 -8.45
C SER A 32 7.68 2.84 -8.89
N ILE A 33 7.77 1.67 -8.23
CA ILE A 33 8.74 0.61 -8.54
C ILE A 33 8.52 0.05 -9.95
N ARG A 34 7.26 -0.10 -10.38
CA ARG A 34 6.93 -0.60 -11.72
C ARG A 34 7.10 0.45 -12.82
N LYS A 35 7.42 1.70 -12.47
CA LYS A 35 7.60 2.82 -13.40
C LYS A 35 6.42 2.98 -14.37
N LEU A 36 5.21 2.62 -13.92
CA LEU A 36 3.98 2.81 -14.70
C LEU A 36 3.66 4.28 -14.90
N TYR A 37 4.12 5.10 -13.95
CA TYR A 37 4.01 6.54 -14.03
C TYR A 37 5.40 7.19 -13.93
N PRO A 38 5.61 8.35 -14.57
CA PRO A 38 6.86 9.08 -14.46
C PRO A 38 7.17 9.45 -13.01
N ALA A 39 8.43 9.43 -12.61
CA ALA A 39 8.84 9.81 -11.25
C ALA A 39 8.41 11.24 -10.87
N GLU A 40 8.17 12.11 -11.86
CA GLU A 40 7.72 13.49 -11.70
C GLU A 40 6.33 13.62 -11.05
N ILE A 41 5.50 12.58 -11.14
CA ILE A 41 4.19 12.58 -10.49
C ILE A 41 4.26 12.22 -9.01
N PHE A 42 5.42 11.76 -8.52
CA PHE A 42 5.61 11.35 -7.14
C PHE A 42 6.48 12.35 -6.37
N GLU A 43 5.97 12.87 -5.26
CA GLU A 43 6.75 13.61 -4.27
C GLU A 43 7.28 12.69 -3.18
N ARG A 44 8.52 12.88 -2.74
CA ARG A 44 8.95 12.30 -1.47
C ARG A 44 8.29 13.05 -0.32
N ARG A 45 7.40 12.39 0.42
CA ARG A 45 6.85 12.85 1.70
C ARG A 45 7.25 11.91 2.83
N ARG A 46 7.04 12.33 4.08
CA ARG A 46 7.12 11.43 5.23
C ARG A 46 5.71 11.09 5.70
N HIS A 47 5.36 9.82 5.64
CA HIS A 47 4.15 9.26 6.28
C HIS A 47 4.59 8.15 7.22
N LEU A 48 4.00 8.08 8.42
CA LEU A 48 4.41 7.13 9.46
C LEU A 48 5.94 7.13 9.70
N ASN A 49 6.57 8.32 9.76
CA ASN A 49 8.03 8.48 9.92
C ASN A 49 8.92 7.73 8.90
N VAL A 50 8.35 7.29 7.77
CA VAL A 50 9.07 6.65 6.64
C VAL A 50 8.99 7.58 5.43
N PRO A 51 10.07 7.71 4.64
CA PRO A 51 9.99 8.39 3.35
C PRO A 51 9.09 7.59 2.41
N VAL A 52 7.90 8.11 2.13
CA VAL A 52 6.93 7.56 1.19
C VAL A 52 6.90 8.38 -0.10
N GLN A 53 6.59 7.72 -1.21
CA GLN A 53 6.25 8.39 -2.47
C GLN A 53 4.78 8.85 -2.37
N TRP A 54 4.50 10.10 -2.70
CA TRP A 54 3.17 10.71 -2.62
C TRP A 54 2.71 11.15 -4.01
N ILE A 55 1.54 10.71 -4.44
CA ILE A 55 1.01 11.03 -5.78
C ILE A 55 0.56 12.50 -5.81
N ARG A 56 1.08 13.28 -6.77
CA ARG A 56 0.66 14.67 -7.04
C ARG A 56 -0.66 14.76 -7.79
N HIS A 57 -0.97 13.79 -8.65
CA HIS A 57 -2.22 13.77 -9.42
C HIS A 57 -3.40 13.46 -8.50
N ALA A 58 -4.27 14.45 -8.30
CA ALA A 58 -5.48 14.32 -7.49
C ALA A 58 -6.36 13.16 -7.96
N GLU A 59 -6.57 13.00 -9.28
CA GLU A 59 -7.42 11.92 -9.81
C GLU A 59 -6.91 10.51 -9.46
N LEU A 60 -5.61 10.26 -9.64
CA LEU A 60 -5.01 8.97 -9.31
C LEU A 60 -5.05 8.70 -7.81
N ARG A 61 -4.76 9.74 -7.01
CA ARG A 61 -4.84 9.67 -5.56
C ARG A 61 -6.26 9.37 -5.08
N ASP A 62 -7.24 10.11 -5.59
CA ASP A 62 -8.65 9.98 -5.24
C ASP A 62 -9.20 8.62 -5.67
N HIS A 63 -8.73 8.08 -6.80
CA HIS A 63 -9.08 6.73 -7.24
C HIS A 63 -8.59 5.66 -6.25
N ILE A 64 -7.30 5.71 -5.88
CA ILE A 64 -6.72 4.78 -4.90
C ILE A 64 -7.40 4.94 -3.54
N HIS A 65 -7.58 6.18 -3.09
CA HIS A 65 -8.21 6.49 -1.82
C HIS A 65 -9.66 6.02 -1.76
N SER A 66 -10.45 6.22 -2.82
CA SER A 66 -11.83 5.74 -2.92
C SER A 66 -11.92 4.21 -2.92
N ALA A 67 -11.01 3.53 -3.63
CA ALA A 67 -10.93 2.07 -3.63
C ALA A 67 -10.61 1.53 -2.23
N LEU A 68 -9.66 2.15 -1.52
CA LEU A 68 -9.28 1.75 -0.16
C LEU A 68 -10.32 2.11 0.89
N THR A 69 -11.01 3.23 0.73
CA THR A 69 -12.15 3.61 1.59
C THR A 69 -13.28 2.60 1.47
N SER A 70 -13.53 2.09 0.26
CA SER A 70 -14.50 1.02 0.06
C SER A 70 -14.05 -0.28 0.76
N LEU A 71 -12.76 -0.61 0.66
CA LEU A 71 -12.17 -1.78 1.32
C LEU A 71 -12.14 -1.65 2.85
N HIS A 72 -12.01 -0.45 3.40
CA HIS A 72 -11.97 -0.19 4.85
C HIS A 72 -13.16 -0.85 5.56
N SER A 73 -14.37 -0.60 5.06
CA SER A 73 -15.60 -1.18 5.63
C SER A 73 -15.61 -2.71 5.60
N TRP A 74 -15.03 -3.33 4.57
CA TRP A 74 -14.98 -4.79 4.42
C TRP A 74 -13.87 -5.43 5.26
N ILE A 75 -12.74 -4.73 5.43
CA ILE A 75 -11.64 -5.14 6.32
C ILE A 75 -12.11 -5.07 7.77
N GLN A 76 -12.82 -4.00 8.16
CA GLN A 76 -13.37 -3.83 9.50
C GLN A 76 -14.35 -4.96 9.84
N GLN A 77 -15.17 -5.38 8.87
CA GLN A 77 -16.10 -6.50 9.04
C GLN A 77 -15.41 -7.87 9.02
N GLY A 78 -14.11 -7.94 8.71
CA GLY A 78 -13.35 -9.19 8.65
C GLY A 78 -13.70 -10.07 7.43
N ILE A 79 -14.35 -9.51 6.42
CA ILE A 79 -14.79 -10.24 5.21
C ILE A 79 -13.62 -10.41 4.22
N VAL A 80 -12.64 -9.50 4.24
CA VAL A 80 -11.51 -9.50 3.31
C VAL A 80 -10.36 -10.35 3.85
N GLU A 81 -10.13 -11.50 3.22
CA GLU A 81 -8.95 -12.33 3.51
C GLU A 81 -7.71 -11.95 2.68
N LYS A 82 -7.92 -11.41 1.47
CA LYS A 82 -6.84 -11.16 0.51
C LYS A 82 -7.15 -9.93 -0.34
N VAL A 83 -6.18 -9.04 -0.44
CA VAL A 83 -6.20 -7.90 -1.36
C VAL A 83 -5.12 -8.15 -2.41
N ALA A 84 -5.50 -8.13 -3.69
CA ALA A 84 -4.57 -8.35 -4.79
C ALA A 84 -4.46 -7.10 -5.67
N VAL A 85 -3.25 -6.57 -5.81
CA VAL A 85 -2.92 -5.52 -6.79
C VAL A 85 -2.41 -6.23 -8.04
N VAL A 86 -3.14 -6.08 -9.15
CA VAL A 86 -2.86 -6.77 -10.41
C VAL A 86 -2.46 -5.76 -11.48
N PHE A 87 -1.35 -6.02 -12.14
CA PHE A 87 -0.88 -5.26 -13.29
C PHE A 87 -1.25 -6.00 -14.57
N PHE A 88 -1.91 -5.27 -15.48
CA PHE A 88 -2.35 -5.80 -16.77
C PHE A 88 -1.50 -5.23 -17.90
N ASP A 89 -1.33 -6.03 -18.95
CA ASP A 89 -0.73 -5.61 -20.23
C ASP A 89 -1.76 -4.89 -21.11
N SER A 90 -1.32 -4.34 -22.25
CA SER A 90 -2.17 -3.78 -23.31
C SER A 90 -3.28 -4.74 -23.76
N ASN A 91 -3.01 -6.04 -23.75
CA ASN A 91 -3.97 -7.10 -24.06
C ASN A 91 -4.87 -7.50 -22.88
N GLN A 92 -4.98 -6.67 -21.83
CA GLN A 92 -5.72 -6.95 -20.59
C GLN A 92 -5.34 -8.28 -19.91
N THR A 93 -4.13 -8.77 -20.17
CA THR A 93 -3.64 -10.02 -19.58
C THR A 93 -2.91 -9.69 -18.28
N PRO A 94 -3.20 -10.37 -17.15
CA PRO A 94 -2.55 -10.10 -15.88
C PRO A 94 -1.07 -10.54 -15.94
N VAL A 95 -0.17 -9.57 -16.00
CA VAL A 95 1.28 -9.79 -16.08
C VAL A 95 1.85 -10.06 -14.70
N GLU A 96 1.35 -9.36 -13.68
CA GLU A 96 1.89 -9.45 -12.33
C GLU A 96 0.81 -9.22 -11.28
N ARG A 97 0.97 -9.87 -10.12
CA ARG A 97 0.00 -9.82 -9.03
C ARG A 97 0.70 -9.79 -7.68
N PHE A 98 0.45 -8.75 -6.91
CA PHE A 98 0.86 -8.62 -5.52
C PHE A 98 -0.32 -8.95 -4.61
N VAL A 99 -0.25 -10.09 -3.92
CA VAL A 99 -1.32 -10.55 -3.02
C VAL A 99 -0.93 -10.27 -1.58
N PHE A 100 -1.66 -9.35 -0.95
CA PHE A 100 -1.63 -9.07 0.48
C PHE A 100 -2.65 -9.95 1.18
N LYS A 101 -2.19 -10.93 1.97
CA LYS A 101 -3.07 -11.75 2.80
C LYS A 101 -3.34 -11.01 4.11
N LEU A 102 -4.61 -10.70 4.35
CA LEU A 102 -5.08 -10.03 5.56
C LEU A 102 -5.65 -11.11 6.49
N ASN A 103 -5.07 -11.25 7.68
CA ASN A 103 -5.63 -12.07 8.74
C ASN A 103 -5.93 -11.15 9.93
N VAL A 104 -6.98 -10.35 9.78
CA VAL A 104 -7.43 -9.43 10.84
C VAL A 104 -8.35 -10.21 11.77
N ASN A 105 -7.75 -10.96 12.67
CA ASN A 105 -8.50 -11.60 13.73
C ASN A 105 -8.82 -10.53 14.78
N GLN A 106 -10.09 -10.11 14.85
CA GLN A 106 -10.54 -8.98 15.69
C GLN A 106 -10.18 -9.18 17.18
N ASN A 107 -10.06 -10.43 17.64
CA ASN A 107 -9.61 -10.77 18.99
C ASN A 107 -8.10 -10.57 19.21
N PHE A 108 -7.29 -10.61 18.14
CA PHE A 108 -5.83 -10.47 18.19
C PHE A 108 -5.38 -9.01 18.03
N ALA A 109 -6.17 -8.19 17.34
CA ALA A 109 -5.94 -6.75 17.21
C ALA A 109 -5.91 -6.06 18.58
N ALA A 110 -6.77 -6.50 19.51
CA ALA A 110 -6.94 -5.93 20.85
C ALA A 110 -5.84 -6.29 21.86
N SER A 111 -4.73 -6.92 21.46
CA SER A 111 -3.62 -7.26 22.36
C SER A 111 -2.27 -6.70 21.91
N LEU A 112 -2.20 -6.10 20.72
CA LEU A 112 -0.95 -5.63 20.15
C LEU A 112 -0.74 -4.12 20.38
N PRO A 113 0.48 -3.71 20.77
CA PRO A 113 0.87 -2.31 20.82
C PRO A 113 0.83 -1.69 19.41
N VAL A 114 0.20 -0.52 19.25
CA VAL A 114 0.12 0.21 17.96
C VAL A 114 1.51 0.40 17.33
N ASN A 115 2.51 0.71 18.15
CA ASN A 115 3.89 0.93 17.70
C ASN A 115 4.52 -0.31 17.03
N ASP A 116 4.20 -1.51 17.51
CA ASP A 116 4.74 -2.76 16.95
C ASP A 116 4.11 -3.07 15.59
N ILE A 117 2.82 -2.75 15.44
CA ILE A 117 2.10 -2.85 14.17
C ILE A 117 2.73 -1.88 13.17
N GLU A 118 2.87 -0.60 13.54
CA GLU A 118 3.52 0.40 12.68
C GLU A 118 4.94 -0.03 12.28
N TYR A 119 5.75 -0.49 13.24
CA TYR A 119 7.12 -0.93 12.97
C TYR A 119 7.15 -2.10 11.96
N SER A 120 6.24 -3.06 12.12
CA SER A 120 6.10 -4.20 11.22
C SER A 120 5.68 -3.77 9.81
N LEU A 121 4.71 -2.85 9.70
CA LEU A 121 4.25 -2.29 8.42
C LEU A 121 5.36 -1.49 7.72
N ARG A 122 6.10 -0.67 8.46
CA ARG A 122 7.26 0.09 7.94
C ARG A 122 8.35 -0.85 7.43
N THR A 123 8.67 -1.90 8.18
CA THR A 123 9.64 -2.92 7.77
C THR A 123 9.19 -3.61 6.48
N PHE A 124 7.88 -3.89 6.35
CA PHE A 124 7.32 -4.46 5.12
C PHE A 124 7.50 -3.51 3.93
N LEU A 125 7.18 -2.22 4.08
CA LEU A 125 7.37 -1.23 3.01
C LEU A 125 8.83 -1.11 2.57
N ILE A 126 9.79 -1.17 3.50
CA ILE A 126 11.22 -1.16 3.17
C ILE A 126 11.58 -2.42 2.37
N LYS A 127 11.14 -3.60 2.83
CA LYS A 127 11.35 -4.87 2.12
C LYS A 127 10.75 -4.86 0.73
N LEU A 128 9.55 -4.28 0.58
CA LEU A 128 8.89 -4.10 -0.71
C LEU A 128 9.68 -3.15 -1.62
N SER A 129 10.19 -2.04 -1.07
CA SER A 129 11.00 -1.06 -1.80
C SER A 129 12.27 -1.68 -2.40
N VAL A 130 12.95 -2.55 -1.65
CA VAL A 130 14.18 -3.21 -2.12
C VAL A 130 13.91 -4.49 -2.92
N SER A 131 12.65 -4.90 -3.07
CA SER A 131 12.28 -6.07 -3.87
C SER A 131 12.19 -5.79 -5.37
N GLU A 132 12.34 -4.53 -5.81
CA GLU A 132 12.39 -4.13 -7.22
C GLU A 132 13.24 -5.06 -8.11
N PRO A 133 14.48 -5.48 -7.72
CA PRO A 133 15.31 -6.34 -8.56
C PRO A 133 14.79 -7.77 -8.69
N LEU A 134 13.88 -8.20 -7.80
CA LEU A 134 13.27 -9.53 -7.81
C LEU A 134 12.04 -9.58 -8.73
N LEU A 135 11.54 -8.42 -9.17
CA LEU A 135 10.38 -8.32 -10.04
C LEU A 135 10.81 -8.50 -11.49
N ARG A 136 10.03 -9.30 -12.25
CA ARG A 136 10.28 -9.42 -13.69
C ARG A 136 10.00 -8.08 -14.35
N PRO A 137 10.79 -7.65 -15.36
CA PRO A 137 10.45 -6.46 -16.12
C PRO A 137 9.04 -6.60 -16.70
N LEU A 138 8.21 -5.56 -16.60
CA LEU A 138 6.94 -5.52 -17.34
C LEU A 138 7.28 -5.60 -18.84
N PRO A 139 6.46 -6.30 -19.65
CA PRO A 139 6.54 -6.15 -21.10
C PRO A 139 6.45 -4.66 -21.39
N GLN A 140 7.44 -4.13 -22.10
CA GLN A 140 7.45 -2.73 -22.44
C GLN A 140 6.28 -2.49 -23.39
N VAL A 141 5.34 -1.64 -22.99
CA VAL A 141 4.40 -1.05 -23.93
C VAL A 141 5.26 -0.26 -24.90
N SER A 142 5.36 -0.74 -26.14
CA SER A 142 6.10 -0.12 -27.23
C SER A 142 5.79 1.38 -27.26
N GLU A 143 6.82 2.21 -27.42
CA GLU A 143 6.70 3.68 -27.36
C GLU A 143 5.73 4.29 -28.40
N ASP A 144 5.22 3.51 -29.35
CA ASP A 144 4.22 3.94 -30.35
C ASP A 144 2.84 4.28 -29.76
N ASP A 145 2.44 3.72 -28.60
CA ASP A 145 1.12 4.00 -28.00
C ASP A 145 1.11 5.24 -27.07
N ARG A 146 2.25 5.91 -26.89
CA ARG A 146 2.38 7.08 -25.99
C ARG A 146 1.79 8.37 -26.55
N VAL A 147 1.28 8.37 -27.79
CA VAL A 147 0.78 9.58 -28.48
C VAL A 147 -0.75 9.76 -28.33
N LEU A 148 -1.45 8.90 -27.58
CA LEU A 148 -2.92 8.96 -27.44
C LEU A 148 -3.43 9.10 -26.00
N LEU A 149 -2.72 9.87 -25.16
CA LEU A 149 -3.31 10.49 -23.97
C LEU A 149 -3.03 11.99 -23.95
#